data_AF-G9K734-F1
#
_entry.id   AF-G9K734-F1
#
_cell.length_a   1.000
_cell.length_b   1.000
_cell.length_c   1.000
_cell.angle_alpha   90.00
_cell.angle_beta   90.00
_cell.angle_gamma   90.00
#
_symmetry.space_group_name_H-M   'P 1'
#
loop_
_entity.id
_entity.type
_entity.pdbx_description
1 polymer ?
#
loop_
_entity_poly.entity_id
_entity_poly.type
_entity_poly.pdbx_seq_one_letter_code
_entity_poly.pdbx_strand_id
1 'polypeptide(L)'
;LFLDNNSIEGIPENYFNVIPKVAFLRLNHNKLSDAGLPSSGFDVSSILDLQLSHNQLTKVPRISAHLQHLHLDHNKIKNVNVSVICPPILPAERDFFGYGPHLRYLRLDGNEIKP
;
A
#
# COMPACT_ATOMS: atom_id res chain seq x y z
N LEU A 1 0.86 13.54 -2.63
CA LEU A 1 -0.40 13.52 -3.39
C LEU A 1 -1.54 13.22 -2.42
N PHE A 2 -2.50 14.13 -2.30
CA PHE A 2 -3.58 14.05 -1.31
C PHE A 2 -4.92 13.96 -2.04
N LEU A 3 -5.60 12.84 -1.90
CA LEU A 3 -6.86 12.49 -2.59
C LEU A 3 -7.90 11.95 -1.59
N ASP A 4 -7.75 12.31 -0.31
CA ASP A 4 -8.67 11.90 0.74
C ASP A 4 -10.10 12.43 0.50
N ASN A 5 -11.11 11.72 1.03
CA ASN A 5 -12.52 12.13 1.02
C ASN A 5 -13.10 12.33 -0.39
N ASN A 6 -12.81 11.38 -1.28
CA ASN A 6 -13.38 11.35 -2.63
C ASN A 6 -14.23 10.08 -2.83
N SER A 7 -14.74 9.90 -4.04
CA SER A 7 -15.45 8.68 -4.45
C SER A 7 -14.60 7.84 -5.40
N ILE A 8 -13.29 7.74 -5.14
CA ILE A 8 -12.39 6.93 -5.98
C ILE A 8 -12.70 5.46 -5.74
N GLU A 9 -13.14 4.78 -6.78
CA GLU A 9 -13.48 3.35 -6.75
C GLU A 9 -12.39 2.48 -7.36
N GLY A 10 -11.55 3.05 -8.24
CA GLY A 10 -10.44 2.34 -8.85
C GLY A 10 -9.29 3.25 -9.29
N ILE A 11 -8.13 2.64 -9.49
CA ILE A 11 -6.89 3.27 -9.88
C ILE A 11 -6.41 2.62 -11.18
N PRO A 12 -6.10 3.39 -12.24
CA PRO A 12 -5.56 2.84 -13.47
C PRO A 12 -4.23 2.12 -13.27
N GLU A 13 -3.92 1.13 -14.11
CA GLU A 13 -2.60 0.50 -14.11
C GLU A 13 -1.49 1.53 -14.27
N ASN A 14 -0.40 1.35 -13.52
CA ASN A 14 0.80 2.19 -13.58
C ASN A 14 0.56 3.69 -13.30
N TYR A 15 -0.59 4.08 -12.74
CA TYR A 15 -0.93 5.49 -12.53
C TYR A 15 0.12 6.25 -11.72
N PHE A 16 0.64 5.66 -10.65
CA PHE A 16 1.66 6.29 -9.80
C PHE A 16 3.10 6.12 -10.32
N ASN A 17 3.34 5.25 -11.30
CA ASN A 17 4.68 5.04 -11.88
C ASN A 17 5.12 6.24 -12.73
N VAL A 18 4.16 6.94 -13.35
CA VAL A 18 4.42 8.08 -14.23
C VAL A 18 4.42 9.43 -13.50
N ILE A 19 4.04 9.46 -12.23
CA ILE A 19 3.98 10.71 -11.45
C ILE A 19 5.36 10.97 -10.83
N PRO A 20 5.94 12.17 -11.01
CA PRO A 20 7.25 12.48 -10.45
C PRO A 20 7.26 12.36 -8.92
N LYS A 21 8.01 11.37 -8.40
CA LYS A 21 8.50 11.24 -7.01
C LYS A 21 7.44 11.48 -5.92
N VAL A 22 6.31 10.79 -5.97
CA VAL A 22 5.32 10.87 -4.89
C VAL A 22 5.83 10.13 -3.66
N ALA A 23 6.29 10.86 -2.65
CA ALA A 23 6.71 10.28 -1.36
C ALA A 23 5.55 9.94 -0.43
N PHE A 24 4.50 10.77 -0.41
CA PHE A 24 3.34 10.63 0.46
C PHE A 24 2.08 10.52 -0.40
N LEU A 25 1.34 9.42 -0.28
CA LEU A 25 0.10 9.18 -1.00
C LEU A 25 -1.04 8.94 -0.01
N ARG A 26 -2.01 9.85 0.00
CA ARG A 26 -3.19 9.76 0.86
C ARG A 26 -4.45 9.56 0.04
N LEU A 27 -5.15 8.46 0.31
CA LEU A 27 -6.36 7.99 -0.36
C LEU A 27 -7.41 7.56 0.67
N ASN A 28 -7.36 8.11 1.89
CA ASN A 28 -8.29 7.76 2.96
C ASN A 28 -9.72 8.18 2.61
N HIS A 29 -10.71 7.51 3.18
CA HIS A 29 -12.13 7.82 2.97
C HIS A 29 -12.48 7.88 1.47
N ASN A 30 -12.16 6.80 0.77
CA ASN A 30 -12.56 6.56 -0.62
C ASN A 30 -13.40 5.28 -0.68
N LYS A 31 -13.64 4.78 -1.89
CA LYS A 31 -14.44 3.57 -2.12
C LYS A 31 -13.59 2.45 -2.72
N LEU A 32 -12.27 2.49 -2.53
CA LEU A 32 -11.35 1.52 -3.11
C LEU A 32 -11.65 0.12 -2.57
N SER A 33 -11.72 -0.83 -3.50
CA SER A 33 -11.85 -2.26 -3.22
C SER A 33 -10.73 -3.02 -3.93
N ASP A 34 -10.55 -4.30 -3.62
CA ASP A 34 -9.53 -5.13 -4.27
C ASP A 34 -9.66 -5.14 -5.80
N ALA A 35 -10.89 -5.04 -6.34
CA ALA A 35 -11.15 -5.00 -7.78
C ALA A 35 -10.79 -3.64 -8.41
N GLY A 36 -10.77 -2.58 -7.62
CA GLY A 36 -10.38 -1.24 -8.04
C GLY A 36 -8.86 -1.01 -8.01
N LEU A 37 -8.10 -1.93 -7.42
CA LEU A 37 -6.65 -1.80 -7.32
C LEU A 37 -5.95 -2.63 -8.42
N PRO A 38 -5.02 -2.03 -9.17
CA PRO A 38 -4.19 -2.79 -10.08
C PRO A 38 -3.19 -3.65 -9.29
N SER A 39 -2.80 -4.78 -9.85
CA SER A 39 -1.96 -5.81 -9.20
C SER A 39 -0.65 -5.28 -8.60
N SER A 40 -0.06 -4.25 -9.23
CA SER A 40 1.16 -3.58 -8.80
C SER A 40 0.97 -2.07 -8.62
N GLY A 41 -0.25 -1.62 -8.32
CA GLY A 41 -0.59 -0.19 -8.27
C GLY A 41 0.24 0.65 -7.30
N PHE A 42 0.66 0.05 -6.17
CA PHE A 42 1.46 0.71 -5.15
C PHE A 42 2.88 0.13 -5.03
N ASP A 43 3.30 -0.68 -6.01
CA ASP A 43 4.68 -1.16 -6.11
C ASP A 43 5.56 -0.07 -6.76
N VAL A 44 5.64 1.08 -6.08
CA VAL A 44 6.32 2.29 -6.56
C VAL A 44 7.40 2.67 -5.54
N SER A 45 8.66 2.60 -5.95
CA SER A 45 9.81 2.82 -5.06
C SER A 45 9.90 4.21 -4.44
N SER A 46 9.26 5.21 -5.07
CA SER A 46 9.24 6.58 -4.54
C SER A 46 8.27 6.78 -3.38
N ILE A 47 7.27 5.90 -3.20
CA ILE A 47 6.27 6.04 -2.13
C ILE A 47 6.85 5.52 -0.82
N LEU A 48 6.84 6.38 0.20
CA LEU A 48 7.32 6.09 1.55
C LEU A 48 6.17 5.98 2.55
N ASP A 49 5.07 6.69 2.32
CA ASP A 49 3.89 6.73 3.18
C ASP A 49 2.62 6.54 2.34
N LEU A 50 1.91 5.45 2.60
CA LEU A 50 0.69 5.08 1.90
C LEU A 50 -0.48 4.99 2.89
N GLN A 51 -1.48 5.84 2.68
CA GLN A 51 -2.67 5.89 3.52
C GLN A 51 -3.92 5.49 2.74
N LEU A 52 -4.51 4.38 3.14
CA LEU A 52 -5.68 3.74 2.54
C LEU A 52 -6.78 3.46 3.57
N SER A 53 -6.75 4.16 4.71
CA SER A 53 -7.72 3.97 5.80
C SER A 53 -9.14 4.32 5.34
N HIS A 54 -10.14 3.69 5.94
CA HIS A 54 -11.55 3.91 5.58
C HIS A 54 -11.83 3.68 4.08
N ASN A 55 -11.45 2.51 3.58
CA ASN A 55 -11.82 2.01 2.26
C ASN A 55 -12.54 0.65 2.40
N GLN A 56 -12.63 -0.13 1.32
CA GLN A 56 -13.33 -1.40 1.26
C GLN A 56 -12.39 -2.57 0.89
N LEU A 57 -11.11 -2.46 1.23
CA LEU A 57 -10.09 -3.46 0.91
C LEU A 57 -10.31 -4.73 1.73
N THR A 58 -10.23 -5.89 1.08
CA THR A 58 -10.31 -7.19 1.77
C THR A 58 -8.96 -7.89 1.90
N LYS A 59 -7.94 -7.36 1.22
CA LYS A 59 -6.56 -7.83 1.24
C LYS A 59 -5.59 -6.66 1.37
N VAL A 60 -4.41 -6.95 1.92
CA VAL A 60 -3.27 -6.02 1.87
C VAL A 60 -2.82 -5.90 0.41
N PRO A 61 -2.75 -4.68 -0.17
CA PRO A 61 -2.28 -4.52 -1.54
C PRO A 61 -0.79 -4.81 -1.65
N ARG A 62 -0.32 -5.11 -2.87
CA ARG A 62 1.11 -5.22 -3.14
C ARG A 62 1.77 -3.86 -2.95
N ILE A 63 2.84 -3.82 -2.17
CA ILE A 63 3.62 -2.62 -1.84
C ILE A 63 5.07 -2.80 -2.26
N SER A 64 5.75 -1.68 -2.48
CA SER A 64 7.20 -1.66 -2.67
C SER A 64 7.95 -1.94 -1.36
N ALA A 65 9.14 -2.54 -1.46
CA ALA A 65 10.04 -2.76 -0.32
C ALA A 65 10.52 -1.45 0.35
N HIS A 66 10.42 -0.31 -0.35
CA HIS A 66 10.81 1.01 0.17
C HIS A 66 9.76 1.66 1.08
N LEU A 67 8.54 1.13 1.09
CA LEU A 67 7.45 1.71 1.87
C LEU A 67 7.77 1.66 3.37
N GLN A 68 7.58 2.78 4.06
CA GLN A 68 7.90 2.92 5.49
C GLN A 68 6.65 2.91 6.36
N HIS A 69 5.58 3.55 5.91
CA HIS A 69 4.32 3.63 6.64
C HIS A 69 3.16 3.15 5.77
N LEU A 70 2.36 2.24 6.32
CA LEU A 70 1.17 1.70 5.69
C LEU A 70 -0.02 1.80 6.64
N HIS A 71 -1.03 2.56 6.24
CA HIS A 71 -2.29 2.68 6.96
C HIS A 71 -3.39 1.97 6.19
N LEU A 72 -3.95 0.92 6.79
CA LEU A 72 -5.03 0.10 6.26
C LEU A 72 -6.17 -0.06 7.27
N ASP A 73 -6.18 0.75 8.34
CA ASP A 73 -7.22 0.69 9.35
C ASP A 73 -8.61 1.01 8.78
N HIS A 74 -9.64 0.46 9.43
CA HIS A 74 -11.04 0.63 9.02
C HIS A 74 -11.30 0.20 7.56
N ASN A 75 -10.77 -0.97 7.19
CA ASN A 75 -11.09 -1.68 5.94
C ASN A 75 -11.82 -3.00 6.27
N LYS A 76 -11.86 -3.95 5.33
CA LYS A 76 -12.51 -5.27 5.46
C LYS A 76 -11.49 -6.41 5.37
N ILE A 77 -10.24 -6.17 5.75
CA ILE A 77 -9.15 -7.14 5.61
C ILE A 77 -9.38 -8.30 6.58
N LYS A 78 -9.38 -9.52 6.05
CA LYS A 78 -9.63 -10.74 6.85
C LYS A 78 -8.38 -11.49 7.23
N ASN A 79 -7.38 -11.46 6.36
CA ASN A 79 -6.13 -12.19 6.51
C ASN A 79 -4.98 -11.31 6.05
N VAL A 80 -3.85 -11.48 6.71
CA VAL A 80 -2.63 -10.73 6.45
C VAL A 80 -1.55 -11.68 5.95
N ASN A 81 -1.12 -11.51 4.70
CA ASN A 81 -0.01 -12.28 4.15
C ASN A 81 1.31 -11.58 4.47
N VAL A 82 2.12 -12.20 5.32
CA VAL A 82 3.43 -11.66 5.76
C VAL A 82 4.35 -11.39 4.58
N SER A 83 4.33 -12.24 3.55
CA SER A 83 5.18 -12.07 2.36
C SER A 83 4.82 -10.85 1.51
N VAL A 84 3.60 -10.32 1.66
CA VAL A 84 3.16 -9.09 0.96
C VAL A 84 3.60 -7.83 1.72
N ILE A 85 3.64 -7.90 3.05
CA ILE A 85 4.06 -6.81 3.93
C ILE A 85 5.59 -6.73 4.04
N CYS A 86 6.24 -7.88 3.93
CA CYS A 86 7.69 -8.06 3.98
C CYS A 86 8.15 -8.74 2.69
N PRO A 87 8.07 -8.05 1.52
CA PRO A 87 8.48 -8.64 0.27
C PRO A 87 9.97 -9.02 0.33
N PRO A 88 10.35 -10.23 -0.13
CA PRO A 88 11.74 -10.68 -0.12
C PRO A 88 12.57 -9.83 -1.08
N ILE A 89 13.74 -9.37 -0.61
CA ILE A 89 14.66 -8.59 -1.44
C ILE A 89 15.29 -9.50 -2.50
N LEU A 90 15.16 -9.13 -3.76
CA LEU A 90 15.83 -9.82 -4.85
C LEU A 90 17.35 -9.63 -4.75
N PRO A 91 18.17 -10.65 -5.07
CA PRO A 91 19.63 -10.56 -4.96
C PRO A 91 20.25 -9.36 -5.67
N ALA A 92 19.69 -8.92 -6.79
CA ALA A 92 20.17 -7.79 -7.59
C ALA A 92 19.94 -6.41 -6.94
N GLU A 93 19.06 -6.30 -5.95
CA GLU A 93 18.76 -5.04 -5.23
C GLU A 93 19.54 -4.92 -3.90
N ARG A 94 20.25 -5.99 -3.50
CA ARG A 94 21.04 -6.05 -2.26
C ARG A 94 22.18 -5.02 -2.23
N ASP A 95 22.69 -4.63 -3.39
CA ASP A 95 23.85 -3.74 -3.50
C ASP A 95 23.48 -2.24 -3.47
N PHE A 96 22.20 -1.89 -3.69
CA PHE A 96 21.73 -0.49 -3.71
C PHE A 96 20.97 -0.07 -2.44
N PHE A 97 20.30 -1.02 -1.78
CA PHE A 97 19.49 -0.77 -0.59
C PHE A 97 19.99 -1.67 0.53
N GLY A 98 20.92 -1.14 1.33
CA GLY A 98 21.66 -1.94 2.32
C GLY A 98 20.85 -2.64 3.41
N TYR A 99 19.52 -2.53 3.50
CA TYR A 99 18.74 -3.15 4.58
C TYR A 99 17.27 -3.40 4.24
N GLY A 100 16.86 -4.66 4.08
CA GLY A 100 15.50 -5.14 4.38
C GLY A 100 14.29 -4.50 3.66
N PRO A 101 13.08 -5.00 3.93
CA PRO A 101 11.87 -4.17 3.82
C PRO A 101 11.97 -3.00 4.82
N HIS A 102 11.59 -1.80 4.37
CA HIS A 102 11.70 -0.57 5.15
C HIS A 102 10.47 -0.27 6.03
N LEU A 103 9.47 -1.16 6.04
CA LEU A 103 8.22 -0.90 6.75
C LEU A 103 8.46 -0.80 8.26
N ARG A 104 8.16 0.37 8.82
CA ARG A 104 8.34 0.71 10.25
C ARG A 104 7.01 0.83 10.98
N TYR A 105 5.95 1.17 10.25
CA TYR A 105 4.63 1.39 10.81
C TYR A 105 3.58 0.73 9.93
N LEU A 106 2.77 -0.13 10.56
CA LEU A 106 1.64 -0.80 9.93
C LEU A 106 0.42 -0.65 10.84
N ARG A 107 -0.64 -0.08 10.29
CA ARG A 107 -1.89 0.13 11.01
C ARG A 107 -3.02 -0.68 10.38
N LEU A 108 -3.64 -1.56 11.17
CA LEU A 108 -4.63 -2.55 10.73
C LEU A 108 -5.87 -2.63 11.64
N ASP A 109 -6.01 -1.77 12.66
CA ASP A 109 -7.20 -1.72 13.53
C ASP A 109 -8.48 -1.47 12.73
N GLY A 110 -9.63 -1.93 13.26
CA GLY A 110 -10.92 -1.75 12.58
C GLY A 110 -11.10 -2.59 11.31
N ASN A 111 -10.28 -3.62 11.09
CA ASN A 111 -10.47 -4.65 10.06
C ASN A 111 -11.19 -5.90 10.60
N GLU A 112 -11.43 -6.87 9.72
CA GLU A 112 -12.08 -8.16 10.02
C GLU A 112 -11.06 -9.28 10.29
N ILE A 113 -9.88 -8.94 10.79
CA ILE A 113 -8.79 -9.90 11.05
C ILE A 113 -9.20 -10.77 12.23
N LYS A 114 -9.27 -12.08 12.00
CA LYS A 114 -9.50 -13.06 13.07
C LYS A 114 -8.21 -13.33 13.84
N PRO A 115 -8.30 -13.56 15.16
CA PRO A 115 -7.15 -13.97 15.96
C PRO A 115 -6.59 -15.33 15.53
#